data_AF-C0XUT0-F1
#
_entry.id   AF-C0XUT0-F1
#
_cell.length_a   1.000
_cell.length_b   1.000
_cell.length_c   1.000
_cell.angle_alpha   90.00
_cell.angle_beta   90.00
_cell.angle_gamma   90.00
#
_symmetry.space_group_name_H-M   'P 1'
#
loop_
_entity.id
_entity.type
_entity.pdbx_description
1 polymer ?
#
loop_
_entity_poly.entity_id
_entity_poly.type
_entity_poly.pdbx_seq_one_letter_code
_entity_poly.pdbx_strand_id
1 'polypeptide(L)'
;MEQALNVDPEAVRQRLDSAIAQYEELAAQLRDNAPTFPAHAVGAGFEAHGRALAEAMTRMQERNVEFLTNRVEGWRQLRSLMDSVEQTDAANASEVGLR
;
A
#
# COMPACT_ATOMS: atom_id res chain seq x y z
N MET A 1 31.97 -4.61 -3.14
CA MET A 1 31.65 -4.32 -4.55
C MET A 1 30.20 -3.89 -4.58
N GLU A 2 29.93 -2.60 -4.75
CA GLU A 2 28.57 -2.12 -4.98
C GLU A 2 28.17 -2.59 -6.38
N GLN A 3 27.18 -3.47 -6.48
CA GLN A 3 26.58 -3.81 -7.76
C GLN A 3 25.77 -2.60 -8.21
N ALA A 4 26.23 -1.94 -9.27
CA ALA A 4 25.46 -0.89 -9.92
C ALA A 4 24.10 -1.48 -10.34
N LEU A 5 23.04 -1.00 -9.70
CA LEU A 5 21.68 -1.36 -10.02
C LEU A 5 21.36 -0.69 -11.37
N ASN A 6 21.56 -1.41 -12.48
CA ASN A 6 21.23 -0.89 -13.81
C ASN A 6 19.72 -0.97 -14.02
N VAL A 7 19.01 -0.01 -13.44
CA VAL A 7 17.56 0.04 -13.42
C VAL A 7 17.13 1.37 -14.00
N ASP A 8 16.26 1.33 -15.01
CA ASP A 8 15.63 2.51 -15.58
C ASP A 8 14.75 3.19 -14.51
N PRO A 9 15.09 4.40 -14.05
CA PRO A 9 14.33 5.09 -13.01
C PRO A 9 12.88 5.36 -13.41
N GLU A 10 12.63 5.61 -14.69
CA GLU A 10 11.29 5.90 -15.19
C GLU A 10 10.42 4.64 -15.20
N ALA A 11 10.98 3.50 -15.61
CA ALA A 11 10.29 2.22 -15.50
C ALA A 11 9.93 1.87 -14.04
N VAL A 12 10.80 2.20 -13.09
CA VAL A 12 10.50 2.01 -11.66
C VAL A 12 9.39 2.94 -11.19
N ARG A 13 9.42 4.22 -11.58
CA ARG A 13 8.35 5.18 -11.26
C ARG A 13 6.99 4.70 -11.76
N GLN A 14 6.90 4.30 -13.03
CA GLN A 14 5.66 3.78 -13.61
C GLN A 14 5.15 2.53 -12.89
N ARG A 15 6.06 1.64 -12.48
CA ARG A 15 5.72 0.45 -11.69
C ARG A 15 5.20 0.83 -10.30
N LEU A 16 5.83 1.78 -9.61
CA LEU A 16 5.38 2.27 -8.30
C LEU A 16 3.99 2.91 -8.42
N ASP A 17 3.75 3.74 -9.43
CA ASP A 17 2.48 4.41 -9.65
C ASP A 17 1.35 3.43 -9.94
N SER A 18 1.63 2.44 -10.79
CA SER A 18 0.69 1.36 -11.09
C SER A 18 0.37 0.54 -9.83
N ALA A 19 1.37 0.26 -9.00
CA ALA A 19 1.19 -0.50 -7.77
C ALA A 19 0.40 0.30 -6.72
N ILE A 20 0.71 1.59 -6.56
CA ILE A 20 -0.04 2.50 -5.68
C ILE A 20 -1.52 2.52 -6.08
N ALA A 21 -1.82 2.79 -7.36
CA ALA A 21 -3.19 2.87 -7.84
C ALA A 21 -3.98 1.57 -7.61
N GLN A 22 -3.38 0.41 -7.94
CA GLN A 22 -4.02 -0.89 -7.73
C GLN A 22 -4.33 -1.17 -6.25
N TYR A 23 -3.42 -0.82 -5.34
CA TYR A 23 -3.60 -1.10 -3.92
C TYR A 23 -4.56 -0.12 -3.25
N GLU A 24 -4.58 1.14 -3.70
CA GLU A 24 -5.60 2.11 -3.27
C GLU A 24 -6.99 1.67 -3.72
N GLU A 25 -7.14 1.21 -4.96
CA GLU A 25 -8.38 0.67 -5.47
C GLU A 25 -8.81 -0.56 -4.66
N LEU A 26 -7.91 -1.51 -4.42
CA LEU A 26 -8.21 -2.70 -3.61
C LEU A 26 -8.61 -2.32 -2.17
N ALA A 27 -7.93 -1.36 -1.56
CA ALA A 27 -8.27 -0.88 -0.22
C ALA A 27 -9.67 -0.22 -0.20
N ALA A 28 -10.03 0.55 -1.24
CA ALA A 28 -11.36 1.11 -1.39
C ALA A 28 -12.42 0.01 -1.57
N GLN A 29 -12.18 -0.96 -2.45
CA GLN A 29 -13.08 -2.10 -2.67
C GLN A 29 -13.30 -2.90 -1.37
N LEU A 30 -12.26 -3.10 -0.56
CA LEU A 30 -12.39 -3.77 0.73
C LEU A 30 -13.20 -2.93 1.74
N ARG A 31 -13.02 -1.61 1.77
CA ARG A 31 -13.84 -0.74 2.64
C ARG A 31 -15.31 -0.80 2.25
N ASP A 32 -15.61 -0.78 0.96
CA ASP A 32 -16.98 -0.76 0.43
C ASP A 32 -17.68 -2.11 0.55
N ASN A 33 -16.92 -3.21 0.55
CA ASN A 33 -17.44 -4.57 0.59
C ASN A 33 -17.09 -5.28 1.91
N ALA A 34 -17.29 -4.61 3.04
CA ALA A 34 -17.06 -5.22 4.35
C ALA A 34 -17.98 -6.45 4.54
N PRO A 35 -17.41 -7.61 4.92
CA PRO A 35 -18.20 -8.82 5.08
C PRO A 35 -19.20 -8.64 6.23
N THR A 36 -20.49 -8.91 5.95
CA THR A 36 -21.53 -8.90 6.98
C THR A 36 -21.83 -10.33 7.41
N PHE A 37 -21.75 -10.61 8.72
CA PHE A 37 -22.14 -11.89 9.28
C PHE A 37 -23.35 -11.71 10.21
N PRO A 38 -24.52 -12.31 9.89
CA PRO A 38 -25.68 -12.23 10.76
C PRO A 38 -25.42 -13.05 12.02
N ALA A 39 -25.40 -12.41 13.20
CA ALA A 39 -25.12 -13.08 14.47
C ALA A 39 -26.10 -14.22 14.81
N HIS A 40 -27.30 -14.24 14.22
CA HIS A 40 -28.30 -15.29 14.40
C HIS A 40 -28.11 -16.49 13.44
N ALA A 41 -27.21 -16.38 12.46
CA ALA A 41 -26.95 -17.45 11.48
C ALA A 41 -26.30 -18.70 12.10
N VAL A 42 -25.74 -18.58 13.31
CA VAL A 42 -25.10 -19.69 14.05
C VAL A 42 -26.09 -20.58 14.80
N GLY A 43 -27.38 -20.28 14.77
CA GLY A 43 -28.43 -21.06 15.43
C GLY A 43 -28.70 -20.66 16.89
N ALA A 44 -29.82 -21.15 17.42
CA ALA A 44 -30.29 -20.83 18.76
C ALA A 44 -29.28 -21.27 19.84
N GLY A 45 -29.05 -20.39 20.83
CA GLY A 45 -28.08 -20.63 21.91
C GLY A 45 -26.64 -20.22 21.60
N PHE A 46 -26.32 -19.86 20.34
CA PHE A 46 -24.96 -19.50 19.92
C PHE A 46 -24.76 -18.01 19.61
N GLU A 47 -25.74 -17.15 19.89
CA GLU A 47 -25.72 -15.72 19.53
C GLU A 47 -24.44 -14.98 19.98
N ALA A 48 -23.89 -15.33 21.15
CA ALA A 48 -22.62 -14.78 21.62
C ALA A 48 -21.45 -15.13 20.69
N HIS A 49 -21.38 -16.38 20.22
CA HIS A 49 -20.37 -16.83 19.26
C HIS A 49 -20.60 -16.20 17.88
N GLY A 50 -21.86 -16.05 17.45
CA GLY A 50 -22.20 -15.37 16.20
C GLY A 50 -21.76 -13.90 16.18
N ARG A 51 -21.94 -13.18 17.29
CA ARG A 51 -21.41 -11.82 17.47
C ARG A 51 -19.89 -11.78 17.44
N ALA A 52 -19.23 -12.68 18.19
CA ALA A 52 -17.77 -12.75 18.22
C ALA A 52 -17.17 -13.02 16.83
N LEU A 53 -17.82 -13.88 16.02
CA LEU A 53 -17.42 -14.15 14.65
C LEU A 53 -17.61 -12.93 13.74
N ALA A 54 -18.76 -12.26 13.81
CA ALA A 54 -19.01 -11.03 13.06
C ALA A 54 -17.94 -9.97 13.36
N GLU A 55 -17.63 -9.74 14.64
CA GLU A 55 -16.58 -8.80 15.03
C GLU A 55 -15.19 -9.24 14.55
N ALA A 56 -14.88 -10.53 14.57
CA ALA A 56 -13.60 -11.05 14.06
C ALA A 56 -13.45 -10.79 12.56
N MET A 57 -14.53 -10.95 11.79
CA MET A 57 -14.56 -10.65 10.35
C MET A 57 -14.37 -9.16 10.09
N THR A 58 -15.03 -8.28 10.87
CA THR A 58 -14.81 -6.83 10.78
C THR A 58 -13.36 -6.46 11.06
N ARG A 59 -12.79 -6.96 12.17
CA ARG A 59 -11.38 -6.69 12.54
C ARG A 59 -10.40 -7.21 11.48
N MET A 60 -10.68 -8.36 10.87
CA MET A 60 -9.87 -8.89 9.78
C MET A 60 -9.88 -7.95 8.57
N GLN A 61 -11.06 -7.44 8.21
CA GLN A 61 -11.20 -6.50 7.10
C GLN A 61 -10.42 -5.20 7.35
N GLU A 62 -10.56 -4.63 8.55
CA GLU A 62 -9.84 -3.42 8.97
C GLU A 62 -8.32 -3.61 8.86
N ARG A 63 -7.80 -4.75 9.33
CA ARG A 63 -6.36 -5.08 9.22
C ARG A 63 -5.89 -5.23 7.78
N ASN A 64 -6.70 -5.81 6.91
CA ASN A 64 -6.37 -5.93 5.50
C ASN A 64 -6.27 -4.54 4.85
N VAL A 65 -7.22 -3.66 5.13
CA VAL A 65 -7.21 -2.27 4.65
C VAL A 65 -5.99 -1.51 5.17
N GLU A 66 -5.66 -1.66 6.45
CA GLU A 66 -4.48 -1.06 7.07
C GLU A 66 -3.19 -1.55 6.40
N PHE A 67 -3.06 -2.86 6.17
CA PHE A 67 -1.91 -3.44 5.48
C PHE A 67 -1.71 -2.84 4.09
N LEU A 68 -2.77 -2.76 3.28
CA LEU A 68 -2.70 -2.18 1.93
C LEU A 68 -2.32 -0.69 1.98
N THR A 69 -2.89 0.06 2.93
CA THR A 69 -2.59 1.48 3.12
C THR A 69 -1.11 1.68 3.49
N ASN A 70 -0.59 0.89 4.44
CA ASN A 70 0.82 0.95 4.82
C ASN A 70 1.75 0.58 3.66
N ARG A 71 1.31 -0.34 2.78
CA ARG A 71 2.09 -0.72 1.60
C ARG A 71 2.18 0.43 0.60
N VAL A 72 1.08 1.15 0.36
CA VAL A 72 1.03 2.35 -0.48
C VAL A 72 1.96 3.44 0.06
N GLU A 73 1.92 3.70 1.37
CA GLU A 73 2.81 4.68 2.01
C GLU A 73 4.29 4.32 1.83
N GLY A 74 4.65 3.05 1.95
CA GLY A 74 6.01 2.58 1.68
C GLY A 74 6.46 2.85 0.24
N TRP A 75 5.58 2.66 -0.76
CA TRP A 75 5.91 2.99 -2.15
C TRP A 75 6.02 4.48 -2.42
N ARG A 76 5.18 5.31 -1.77
CA ARG A 76 5.30 6.77 -1.83
C ARG A 76 6.62 7.27 -1.28
N GLN A 77 7.08 6.71 -0.17
CA GLN A 77 8.38 7.03 0.42
C GLN A 77 9.53 6.65 -0.54
N LEU A 78 9.47 5.47 -1.16
CA LEU A 78 10.47 5.07 -2.16
C LEU A 78 10.49 6.02 -3.37
N ARG A 79 9.32 6.40 -3.88
CA ARG A 79 9.21 7.38 -4.97
C ARG A 79 9.84 8.72 -4.58
N SER A 80 9.52 9.24 -3.39
CA SER A 80 10.08 10.49 -2.90
C SER A 80 11.61 10.44 -2.76
N LEU A 81 12.18 9.30 -2.36
CA LEU A 81 13.63 9.14 -2.28
C LEU A 81 14.27 9.14 -3.67
N MET A 82 13.65 8.48 -4.65
CA MET A 82 14.13 8.49 -6.03
C MET A 82 14.14 9.91 -6.63
N ASP A 83 13.07 10.67 -6.41
CA ASP A 83 12.97 12.05 -6.89
C ASP A 83 14.04 12.94 -6.22
N SER A 84 14.37 12.70 -4.94
CA SER A 84 15.45 13.41 -4.23
C SER A 84 16.84 13.09 -4.79
N VAL A 85 17.08 11.83 -5.19
CA VAL A 85 18.34 11.42 -5.81
C VAL A 85 18.52 12.11 -7.17
N GLU A 86 17.49 12.11 -8.01
CA GLU A 86 17.53 12.74 -9.34
C GLU A 86 17.74 14.26 -9.24
N GLN A 87 17.06 14.94 -8.31
CA GLN A 87 17.29 16.37 -8.06
C GLN A 87 18.72 16.68 -7.63
N THR A 88 19.29 15.82 -6.77
CA THR A 88 20.67 15.97 -6.30
C THR A 88 21.66 15.76 -7.43
N ASP A 89 21.43 14.75 -8.28
CA ASP A 89 22.26 14.48 -9.46
C ASP A 89 22.22 15.63 -10.46
N ALA A 90 21.03 16.16 -10.76
CA ALA A 90 20.86 17.32 -11.63
C ALA A 90 21.55 18.59 -11.08
N ALA A 91 21.50 18.82 -9.77
CA ALA A 91 22.19 19.92 -9.11
C ALA A 91 23.73 19.78 -9.23
N ASN A 92 24.26 18.59 -8.97
CA ASN A 92 25.69 18.30 -9.08
C ASN A 92 26.18 18.45 -10.54
N ALA A 93 25.42 17.93 -11.51
CA ALA A 93 25.74 18.06 -12.93
C ALA A 93 25.79 19.53 -13.37
N SER A 94 24.87 20.35 -12.85
CA SER A 94 24.85 21.80 -13.09
C SER A 94 26.06 22.51 -12.48
N GLU A 95 26.51 22.11 -11.28
CA GLU A 95 27.71 22.69 -10.65
C GLU A 95 29.00 22.34 -11.42
N VAL A 96 29.11 21.11 -11.92
CA VAL A 96 30.26 20.68 -12.72
C VAL A 96 30.29 21.34 -14.10
N GLY A 97 29.13 21.55 -14.74
CA GLY A 97 29.04 22.21 -16.05
C GLY A 97 29.32 23.72 -16.04
N LEU A 98 29.41 24.33 -14.86
CA LEU A 98 29.75 25.74 -14.66
C LEU A 98 31.24 25.96 -14.31
N ARG A 99 32.04 24.89 -14.16
CA ARG A 99 33.50 24.93 -13.99
C ARG A 99 34.21 24.60 -15.30
#